data_AF-A0A609VI96-F1
#
_entry.id   AF-A0A609VI96-F1
#
_cell.length_a   1.000
_cell.length_b   1.000
_cell.length_c   1.000
_cell.angle_alpha   90.00
_cell.angle_beta   90.00
_cell.angle_gamma   90.00
#
_symmetry.space_group_name_H-M   'P 1'
#
loop_
_entity.id
_entity.type
_entity.pdbx_description
1 polymer ?
#
loop_
_entity_poly.entity_id
_entity_poly.type
_entity_poly.pdbx_seq_one_letter_code
_entity_poly.pdbx_strand_id
1 'polypeptide(L)'
;METVKLSKEYRFEDFEPVTELNLDLDNLKGSDILEVSDLLQSQGHVSVQTSLDNKVHAALAARCIGRPIEYLNGLPAKDFVKVCQKVQNFLLS
;
A
#
# COMPACT_ATOMS: atom_id res chain seq x y z
N MET A 1 -9.60 8.98 5.69
CA MET A 1 -8.14 8.87 5.78
C MET A 1 -7.76 8.01 6.97
N GLU A 2 -6.87 7.03 6.79
CA GLU A 2 -6.35 6.18 7.86
C GLU A 2 -4.86 6.47 8.12
N THR A 3 -4.49 6.72 9.38
CA THR A 3 -3.08 6.95 9.75
C THR A 3 -2.45 5.69 10.33
N VAL A 4 -1.25 5.34 9.81
CA VAL A 4 -0.43 4.23 10.31
C VAL A 4 0.84 4.79 10.94
N LYS A 5 0.95 4.67 12.26
CA LYS A 5 2.17 5.01 13.00
C LYS A 5 3.25 3.96 12.80
N LEU A 6 4.41 4.39 12.33
CA LEU A 6 5.58 3.56 12.10
C LEU A 6 6.29 3.28 13.42
N SER A 7 6.97 2.14 13.49
CA SER A 7 7.70 1.72 14.69
C SER A 7 8.93 2.59 14.97
N LYS A 8 9.49 3.21 13.92
CA LYS A 8 10.64 4.10 13.95
C LYS A 8 10.55 5.09 12.78
N GLU A 9 11.38 6.12 12.81
CA GLU A 9 11.56 7.00 11.66
C GLU A 9 11.98 6.18 10.43
N TYR A 10 11.28 6.42 9.33
CA TYR A 10 11.50 5.77 8.05
C TYR A 10 12.12 6.76 7.06
N ARG A 11 13.18 6.32 6.39
CA ARG A 11 13.91 7.09 5.38
C ARG A 11 13.99 6.24 4.11
N PHE A 12 13.67 6.84 2.98
CA PHE A 12 13.71 6.17 1.67
C PHE A 12 14.16 7.17 0.62
N GLU A 13 15.28 6.86 -0.05
CA GLU A 13 15.84 7.66 -1.15
C GLU A 13 15.86 9.17 -0.84
N ASP A 14 15.23 9.97 -1.71
CA ASP A 14 15.14 11.43 -1.62
C ASP A 14 13.87 11.92 -0.92
N PHE A 15 13.07 11.02 -0.34
CA PHE A 15 11.86 11.40 0.38
C PHE A 15 12.16 11.86 1.81
N GLU A 16 11.38 12.83 2.27
CA GLU A 16 11.46 13.32 3.63
C GLU A 16 11.22 12.19 4.65
N PRO A 17 12.00 12.13 5.75
CA PRO A 17 11.80 11.15 6.79
C PRO A 17 10.41 11.28 7.43
N VAL A 18 9.75 10.14 7.66
CA VAL A 18 8.41 10.11 8.27
C VAL A 18 8.34 9.15 9.44
N THR A 19 7.45 9.44 10.39
CA THR A 19 7.10 8.54 11.50
C THR A 19 5.67 8.00 11.38
N GLU A 20 4.91 8.48 10.41
CA GLU A 20 3.55 8.05 10.12
C GLU A 20 3.25 8.10 8.62
N LEU A 21 2.34 7.24 8.18
CA LEU A 21 1.82 7.22 6.82
C LEU A 21 0.31 7.51 6.86
N ASN A 22 -0.15 8.39 6.00
CA ASN A 22 -1.56 8.75 5.88
C ASN A 22 -2.13 8.12 4.61
N LEU A 23 -2.89 7.04 4.77
CA LEU A 23 -3.53 6.30 3.68
C LEU A 23 -4.88 6.95 3.37
N ASP A 24 -4.99 7.55 2.19
CA ASP A 24 -6.25 8.13 1.72
C ASP A 24 -7.15 7.11 1.02
N LEU A 25 -7.59 6.09 1.78
CA LEU A 25 -8.38 4.98 1.25
C LEU A 25 -9.78 5.40 0.80
N ASP A 26 -10.36 6.44 1.40
CA ASP A 26 -11.73 6.90 1.08
C ASP A 26 -11.85 7.50 -0.33
N ASN A 27 -10.72 7.94 -0.90
CA ASN A 27 -10.66 8.49 -2.25
C ASN A 27 -10.32 7.43 -3.31
N LEU A 28 -10.09 6.17 -2.93
CA LEU A 28 -9.90 5.08 -3.88
C LEU A 28 -11.16 4.85 -4.68
N LYS A 29 -10.99 4.72 -6.00
CA LYS A 29 -12.05 4.35 -6.94
C LYS A 29 -11.85 2.92 -7.41
N GLY A 30 -12.91 2.32 -7.93
CA GLY A 30 -12.82 1.00 -8.56
C GLY A 30 -11.75 0.95 -9.67
N SER A 31 -11.56 2.05 -10.41
CA SER A 31 -10.51 2.18 -11.43
C SER A 31 -9.10 2.02 -10.86
N ASP A 32 -8.83 2.53 -9.65
CA ASP A 32 -7.51 2.39 -9.02
C ASP A 32 -7.20 0.93 -8.69
N ILE A 33 -8.22 0.17 -8.27
CA ILE A 33 -8.10 -1.27 -8.00
C ILE A 33 -7.85 -2.06 -9.28
N LEU A 34 -8.57 -1.73 -10.36
CA LEU A 34 -8.40 -2.37 -11.66
C LEU A 34 -7.02 -2.06 -12.25
N GLU A 35 -6.60 -0.80 -12.26
CA GLU A 35 -5.29 -0.39 -12.76
C GLU A 35 -4.13 -1.06 -12.01
N VAL A 36 -4.22 -1.18 -10.67
CA VAL A 36 -3.23 -1.91 -9.87
C VAL A 36 -3.22 -3.39 -10.23
N SER A 37 -4.40 -3.99 -10.43
CA SER A 37 -4.50 -5.41 -10.80
C SER A 37 -3.90 -5.67 -12.18
N ASP A 38 -4.20 -4.81 -13.16
CA ASP A 38 -3.67 -4.88 -14.52
C ASP A 38 -2.15 -4.66 -14.53
N LEU A 39 -1.65 -3.69 -13.76
CA LEU A 39 -0.22 -3.45 -13.60
C LEU A 39 0.49 -4.69 -13.06
N LEU A 40 0.00 -5.26 -11.96
CA LEU A 40 0.59 -6.45 -11.36
C LEU A 40 0.52 -7.65 -12.31
N GLN A 41 -0.58 -7.82 -13.03
CA GLN A 41 -0.72 -8.86 -14.04
C GLN A 41 0.31 -8.69 -15.18
N SER A 42 0.53 -7.47 -15.65
CA SER A 42 1.55 -7.17 -16.66
C SER A 42 2.98 -7.49 -16.19
N GLN A 43 3.21 -7.48 -14.87
CA GLN A 43 4.46 -7.87 -14.22
C GLN A 43 4.53 -9.38 -13.90
N GLY A 44 3.56 -10.17 -14.37
CA GLY A 44 3.50 -11.62 -14.15
C GLY A 44 2.92 -12.03 -12.79
N HIS A 45 2.31 -11.11 -12.05
CA HIS A 45 1.66 -11.39 -10.77
C HIS A 45 0.13 -11.36 -10.91
N VAL A 46 -0.49 -12.53 -10.87
CA VAL A 46 -1.95 -12.66 -10.93
C VAL A 46 -2.49 -12.95 -9.52
N SER A 47 -3.24 -12.01 -8.97
CA SER A 47 -3.92 -12.19 -7.69
C SER A 47 -5.19 -13.01 -7.87
N VAL A 48 -5.31 -14.13 -7.15
CA VAL A 48 -6.54 -14.94 -7.12
C VAL A 48 -7.62 -14.28 -6.28
N GLN A 49 -7.23 -13.60 -5.19
CA GLN A 49 -8.14 -12.88 -4.30
C GLN A 49 -7.45 -11.61 -3.80
N THR A 50 -7.87 -10.47 -4.34
CA THR A 50 -7.24 -9.17 -4.09
C THR A 50 -7.23 -8.77 -2.61
N SER A 51 -8.28 -9.14 -1.85
CA SER A 51 -8.39 -8.86 -0.41
C SER A 51 -7.44 -9.69 0.48
N LEU A 52 -6.73 -10.67 -0.08
CA LEU A 52 -5.73 -11.48 0.64
C LEU A 52 -4.33 -11.34 0.04
N ASP A 53 -4.13 -10.44 -0.93
CA ASP A 53 -2.87 -10.30 -1.65
C ASP A 53 -2.10 -9.06 -1.19
N ASN A 54 -1.02 -9.29 -0.43
CA ASN A 54 -0.19 -8.21 0.09
C ASN A 54 0.51 -7.38 -0.98
N LYS A 55 0.74 -7.91 -2.20
CA LYS A 55 1.28 -7.08 -3.29
C LYS A 55 0.22 -6.11 -3.81
N VAL A 56 -1.03 -6.56 -3.91
CA VAL A 56 -2.17 -5.69 -4.27
C VAL A 56 -2.34 -4.62 -3.19
N HIS A 57 -2.33 -5.01 -1.91
CA HIS A 57 -2.45 -4.08 -0.79
C HIS A 57 -1.33 -3.02 -0.79
N ALA A 58 -0.08 -3.44 -0.99
CA ALA A 58 1.06 -2.53 -1.04
C ALA A 58 0.99 -1.57 -2.23
N ALA A 59 0.59 -2.05 -3.40
CA ALA A 59 0.43 -1.21 -4.60
C ALA A 59 -0.69 -0.18 -4.44
N LEU A 60 -1.83 -0.56 -3.85
CA LEU A 60 -2.90 0.37 -3.52
C LEU A 60 -2.47 1.40 -2.47
N ALA A 61 -1.79 0.96 -1.41
CA ALA A 61 -1.28 1.86 -0.37
C ALA A 61 -0.29 2.87 -0.94
N ALA A 62 0.66 2.42 -1.77
CA ALA A 62 1.60 3.27 -2.50
C ALA A 62 0.89 4.34 -3.33
N ARG A 63 -0.17 3.95 -4.06
CA ARG A 63 -1.01 4.88 -4.82
C ARG A 63 -1.71 5.90 -3.93
N CYS A 64 -2.25 5.47 -2.79
CA CYS A 64 -2.92 6.36 -1.82
C CYS A 64 -1.99 7.43 -1.22
N ILE A 65 -0.70 7.13 -1.09
CA ILE A 65 0.28 8.06 -0.53
C ILE A 65 1.11 8.79 -1.60
N GLY A 66 0.82 8.55 -2.89
CA GLY A 66 1.56 9.12 -4.01
C GLY A 66 3.04 8.75 -4.02
N ARG A 67 3.36 7.50 -3.64
CA ARG A 67 4.75 6.97 -3.60
C ARG A 67 4.90 5.74 -4.50
N PRO A 68 6.12 5.42 -4.95
CA PRO A 68 6.39 4.16 -5.64
C PRO A 68 6.17 2.95 -4.72
N ILE A 69 5.93 1.76 -5.29
CA ILE A 69 5.73 0.53 -4.49
C ILE A 69 6.99 0.14 -3.72
N GLU A 70 8.16 0.50 -4.24
CA GLU A 70 9.47 0.32 -3.60
C GLU A 70 9.55 1.03 -2.25
N TYR A 71 8.85 2.16 -2.10
CA TYR A 71 8.72 2.87 -0.82
C TYR A 71 8.03 2.00 0.23
N LEU A 72 7.01 1.24 -0.16
CA LEU A 72 6.33 0.30 0.74
C LEU A 72 7.21 -0.92 0.99
N ASN A 73 7.88 -1.44 -0.04
CA ASN A 73 8.78 -2.60 0.07
C ASN A 73 9.99 -2.34 0.99
N GLY A 74 10.43 -1.08 1.09
CA GLY A 74 11.52 -0.68 1.97
C GLY A 74 11.12 -0.52 3.45
N LEU A 75 9.83 -0.58 3.79
CA LEU A 75 9.37 -0.45 5.17
C LEU A 75 9.88 -1.60 6.05
N PRO A 76 10.09 -1.36 7.36
CA PRO A 76 10.26 -2.46 8.31
C PRO A 76 9.08 -3.43 8.20
N ALA A 77 9.34 -4.75 8.17
CA ALA A 77 8.31 -5.76 7.91
C ALA A 77 7.07 -5.63 8.81
N LYS A 78 7.26 -5.27 10.08
CA LYS A 78 6.14 -5.05 11.02
C LYS A 78 5.24 -3.88 10.60
N ASP A 79 5.82 -2.81 10.04
CA ASP A 79 5.07 -1.64 9.61
C ASP A 79 4.45 -1.87 8.22
N PHE A 80 5.15 -2.56 7.31
CA PHE A 80 4.59 -3.04 6.05
C PHE A 80 3.30 -3.85 6.27
N VAL A 81 3.34 -4.83 7.18
CA VAL A 81 2.17 -5.66 7.50
C VAL A 81 1.00 -4.83 8.02
N LYS A 82 1.25 -3.83 8.89
CA LYS A 82 0.19 -2.93 9.38
C LYS A 82 -0.46 -2.15 8.24
N VAL A 83 0.35 -1.63 7.31
CA VAL A 83 -0.17 -0.90 6.14
C VAL A 83 -1.03 -1.82 5.28
N CYS A 84 -0.55 -3.01 4.96
CA CYS A 84 -1.32 -3.99 4.18
C CYS A 84 -2.62 -4.40 4.89
N GLN A 85 -2.59 -4.57 6.21
CA GLN A 85 -3.79 -4.86 7.01
C GLN A 85 -4.84 -3.75 6.94
N LYS A 86 -4.42 -2.46 6.90
CA LYS A 86 -5.36 -1.35 6.72
C LYS A 86 -6.09 -1.43 5.38
N VAL A 87 -5.34 -1.63 4.29
CA VAL A 87 -5.93 -1.80 2.95
C VAL A 87 -6.81 -3.05 2.88
N GLN A 88 -6.36 -4.17 3.46
CA GLN A 88 -7.14 -5.39 3.54
C GLN A 88 -8.50 -5.17 4.24
N ASN A 89 -8.49 -4.52 5.40
CA ASN A 89 -9.72 -4.26 6.15
C ASN A 89 -10.70 -3.40 5.35
N PHE A 90 -10.20 -2.41 4.61
CA PHE A 90 -11.00 -1.60 3.69
C PHE A 90 -11.60 -2.43 2.55
N LEU A 91 -10.83 -3.36 1.96
CA LEU A 91 -11.35 -4.24 0.89
C LEU A 91 -12.36 -5.28 1.39
N LEU A 92 -12.42 -5.52 2.71
CA LEU A 92 -13.34 -6.47 3.34
C LEU A 92 -14.55 -5.79 4.02
N SER A 93 -14.58 -4.46 4.08
CA SER A 93 -15.66 -3.69 4.73
C SER A 93 -16.89 -3.48 3.87
#